data_AF-A0A7G9YKN8-F1
#
_entry.id   AF-A0A7G9YKN8-F1
#
_cell.length_a   1.000
_cell.length_b   1.000
_cell.length_c   1.000
_cell.angle_alpha   90.00
_cell.angle_beta   90.00
_cell.angle_gamma   90.00
#
_symmetry.space_group_name_H-M   'P 1'
#
loop_
_entity.id
_entity.type
_entity.pdbx_description
1 polymer ?
#
loop_
_entity_poly.entity_id
_entity_poly.type
_entity_poly.pdbx_seq_one_letter_code
_entity_poly.pdbx_strand_id
1 'polypeptide(L)'
;MKVRRMTAIRGIKNMKSTQGIFVAMYTIGYIGNGLLFIYVTSVYMIGNPLFQLINPFLYFQVLFTLLTMPIFWILSAMIIVGLFVGQKEE
;
A
#
# COMPACT_ATOMS: atom_id res chain seq x y z
N MET A 1 28.82 -34.18 4.37
CA MET A 1 27.34 -34.10 4.25
C MET A 1 26.66 -33.07 5.17
N LYS A 2 27.16 -32.83 6.40
CA LYS A 2 26.56 -31.89 7.40
C LYS A 2 26.57 -30.41 7.00
N VAL A 3 27.59 -29.95 6.26
CA VAL A 3 27.77 -28.54 5.85
C VAL A 3 26.70 -28.07 4.85
N ARG A 4 26.31 -28.93 3.88
CA ARG A 4 25.24 -28.60 2.90
C ARG A 4 23.86 -28.43 3.53
N ARG A 5 23.55 -29.16 4.60
CA ARG A 5 22.27 -29.00 5.32
C ARG A 5 22.20 -27.68 6.07
N MET A 6 23.31 -27.22 6.64
CA MET A 6 23.36 -25.94 7.36
C MET A 6 23.17 -24.73 6.42
N THR A 7 23.73 -24.78 5.20
CA THR A 7 23.52 -23.72 4.20
C THR A 7 22.08 -23.67 3.71
N ALA A 8 21.46 -24.83 3.48
CA ALA A 8 20.05 -24.90 3.08
C ALA A 8 19.09 -24.36 4.15
N ILE A 9 19.29 -24.71 5.43
CA ILE A 9 18.45 -24.22 6.54
C ILE A 9 18.60 -22.70 6.72
N ARG A 10 19.81 -22.16 6.55
CA ARG A 10 20.05 -20.71 6.60
C ARG A 10 19.38 -19.98 5.44
N GLY A 11 19.41 -20.56 4.24
CA GLY A 11 18.70 -20.04 3.07
C GLY A 11 17.18 -19.97 3.27
N ILE A 12 16.58 -21.06 3.75
CA ILE A 12 15.12 -21.12 4.03
C ILE A 12 14.70 -20.10 5.09
N LYS A 13 15.51 -19.93 6.15
CA LYS A 13 15.21 -18.94 7.20
C LYS A 13 15.28 -17.51 6.65
N ASN A 14 16.27 -17.22 5.81
CA ASN A 14 16.42 -15.89 5.21
C ASN A 14 15.26 -15.58 4.24
N MET A 15 14.83 -16.56 3.43
CA MET A 15 13.67 -16.41 2.52
C MET A 15 12.38 -16.08 3.27
N LYS A 16 12.08 -16.80 4.37
CA LYS A 16 10.89 -16.50 5.18
C LYS A 16 10.93 -15.10 5.82
N SER A 17 12.12 -14.59 6.13
CA SER A 17 12.30 -13.27 6.73
C SER A 17 12.13 -12.14 5.71
N THR A 18 12.62 -12.31 4.47
CA THR A 18 12.42 -11.33 3.40
C THR A 18 10.96 -11.26 2.98
N GLN A 19 10.30 -12.41 2.82
CA GLN A 19 8.87 -12.49 2.51
C GLN A 19 8.01 -11.70 3.51
N GLY A 20 8.30 -11.82 4.81
CA GLY A 20 7.59 -11.08 5.86
C GLY A 20 7.71 -9.56 5.73
N ILE A 21 8.87 -9.05 5.31
CA ILE A 21 9.09 -7.61 5.10
C ILE A 21 8.24 -7.10 3.92
N PHE A 22 8.19 -7.83 2.81
CA PHE A 22 7.41 -7.42 1.63
C PHE A 22 5.90 -7.45 1.89
N VAL A 23 5.41 -8.44 2.64
CA VAL A 23 4.02 -8.50 3.09
C VAL A 23 3.67 -7.33 4.00
N ALA A 24 4.58 -6.95 4.91
CA ALA A 24 4.39 -5.78 5.75
C ALA A 24 4.35 -4.48 4.92
N MET A 25 5.25 -4.31 3.96
CA MET A 25 5.26 -3.16 3.04
C MET A 25 3.95 -3.05 2.25
N TYR A 26 3.46 -4.16 1.72
CA TYR A 26 2.17 -4.22 1.04
C TYR A 26 1.03 -3.74 1.95
N THR A 27 0.98 -4.27 3.17
CA THR A 27 -0.07 -3.99 4.15
C THR A 27 -0.08 -2.52 4.57
N ILE A 28 1.11 -1.97 4.86
CA ILE A 28 1.28 -0.55 5.22
C ILE A 28 0.88 0.35 4.05
N GLY A 29 1.32 0.04 2.83
CA GLY A 29 0.95 0.79 1.64
C GLY A 29 -0.57 0.79 1.41
N TYR A 30 -1.21 -0.38 1.56
CA TYR A 30 -2.66 -0.54 1.37
C TYR A 30 -3.47 0.23 2.42
N ILE A 31 -3.17 0.03 3.71
CA ILE A 31 -3.85 0.73 4.81
C ILE A 31 -3.60 2.23 4.72
N GLY A 32 -2.34 2.64 4.46
CA GLY A 32 -1.97 4.04 4.33
C GLY A 32 -2.74 4.74 3.20
N ASN A 33 -2.87 4.11 2.04
CA ASN A 33 -3.66 4.67 0.93
C ASN A 33 -5.14 4.77 1.28
N GLY A 34 -5.70 3.77 1.97
CA GLY A 34 -7.08 3.82 2.46
C GLY A 34 -7.32 4.97 3.44
N LEU A 35 -6.42 5.16 4.40
CA LEU A 35 -6.48 6.28 5.35
C LEU A 35 -6.34 7.63 4.65
N LEU A 36 -5.44 7.73 3.67
CA LEU A 36 -5.25 8.94 2.87
C LEU A 36 -6.52 9.28 2.07
N PHE A 37 -7.15 8.28 1.45
CA PHE A 37 -8.42 8.45 0.76
C PHE A 37 -9.52 8.95 1.69
N ILE A 38 -9.68 8.34 2.87
CA ILE A 38 -10.67 8.76 3.86
C ILE A 38 -10.40 10.18 4.34
N TYR A 39 -9.13 10.52 4.60
CA TYR A 39 -8.73 11.86 5.03
C TYR A 39 -9.10 12.92 3.98
N VAL A 40 -8.65 12.74 2.73
CA VAL A 40 -8.94 13.69 1.64
C VAL A 40 -10.44 13.79 1.40
N THR A 41 -11.14 12.66 1.37
CA THR A 41 -12.61 12.62 1.23
C THR A 41 -13.29 13.39 2.35
N SER A 42 -12.87 13.20 3.60
CA SER A 42 -13.44 13.89 4.77
C SER A 42 -13.23 15.40 4.70
N VAL A 43 -12.06 15.87 4.23
CA VAL A 43 -11.79 17.30 4.03
C VAL A 43 -12.78 17.92 3.06
N TYR A 44 -13.10 17.24 1.95
CA TYR A 44 -14.10 17.72 0.99
C TYR A 44 -15.54 17.48 1.44
N MET A 45 -15.78 16.50 2.32
CA MET A 45 -17.12 16.12 2.77
C MET A 45 -17.63 16.87 4.01
N ILE A 46 -16.75 17.35 4.89
CA ILE A 46 -17.19 18.01 6.15
C ILE A 46 -17.79 19.40 5.89
N GLY A 47 -17.48 20.04 4.76
CA GLY A 47 -17.86 21.43 4.51
C GLY A 47 -19.29 21.68 3.99
N ASN A 48 -19.94 20.73 3.30
CA ASN A 48 -21.23 20.99 2.61
C ASN A 48 -22.06 19.72 2.33
N PRO A 49 -22.79 19.17 3.31
CA PRO A 49 -23.52 17.90 3.16
C PRO A 49 -24.63 17.92 2.09
N LEU A 50 -25.22 19.08 1.79
CA LEU A 50 -26.31 19.21 0.80
C LEU A 50 -25.81 19.30 -0.65
N PHE A 51 -24.64 19.88 -0.91
CA PHE A 51 -24.06 19.96 -2.26
C PHE A 51 -23.38 18.65 -2.70
N GLN A 52 -23.13 17.73 -1.76
CA GLN A 52 -22.45 16.46 -2.01
C GLN A 52 -23.31 15.40 -2.69
N LEU A 53 -24.62 15.36 -2.41
CA LEU A 53 -25.52 14.37 -3.01
C LEU A 53 -25.73 14.62 -4.52
N ILE A 54 -25.50 15.87 -4.96
CA ILE A 54 -25.84 16.33 -6.31
C ILE A 54 -24.58 16.46 -7.18
N ASN A 55 -23.38 16.53 -6.59
CA ASN A 55 -22.16 16.84 -7.33
C ASN A 55 -21.22 15.61 -7.48
N PRO A 56 -21.36 14.82 -8.57
CA PRO A 56 -20.45 13.71 -8.85
C PRO A 56 -19.01 14.17 -9.12
N PHE A 57 -18.78 15.47 -9.40
CA PHE A 57 -17.43 16.01 -9.62
C PHE A 57 -16.58 16.06 -8.36
N LEU A 58 -17.17 15.98 -7.17
CA LEU A 58 -16.42 15.90 -5.91
C LEU A 58 -15.52 14.66 -5.85
N TYR A 59 -15.97 13.52 -6.39
CA TYR A 59 -15.16 12.31 -6.43
C TYR A 59 -13.96 12.46 -7.39
N PHE A 60 -14.16 13.12 -8.53
CA PHE A 60 -13.05 13.45 -9.43
C PHE A 60 -12.05 14.38 -8.75
N GLN A 61 -12.54 15.37 -7.99
CA GLN A 61 -11.67 16.28 -7.25
C GLN A 61 -10.86 15.56 -6.17
N VAL A 62 -11.47 14.64 -5.40
CA VAL A 62 -10.76 13.78 -4.44
C VAL A 62 -9.68 12.97 -5.15
N LEU A 63 -9.99 12.36 -6.30
CA LEU A 63 -9.02 11.59 -7.09
C LEU A 63 -7.85 12.48 -7.59
N PHE A 64 -8.13 13.67 -8.14
CA PHE A 64 -7.09 14.59 -8.56
C PHE A 64 -6.22 15.06 -7.38
N THR A 65 -6.82 15.34 -6.23
CA THR A 65 -6.07 15.70 -5.03
C THR A 65 -5.17 14.56 -4.59
N LEU A 66 -5.65 13.31 -4.56
CA LEU A 66 -4.81 12.16 -4.24
C LEU A 66 -3.65 11.98 -5.24
N LEU A 67 -3.92 12.11 -6.55
CA LEU A 67 -2.90 11.98 -7.59
C LEU A 67 -1.83 13.09 -7.54
N THR A 68 -2.13 14.25 -6.96
CA THR A 68 -1.15 15.33 -6.79
C THR A 68 -0.37 15.21 -5.48
N MET A 69 -0.79 14.36 -4.54
CA MET A 69 -0.10 14.16 -3.28
C MET A 69 1.10 13.20 -3.44
N PRO A 70 2.33 13.61 -3.12
CA PRO A 70 3.51 12.74 -3.22
C PRO A 70 3.39 11.46 -2.39
N ILE A 71 2.71 11.54 -1.23
CA ILE A 71 2.55 10.40 -0.32
C ILE A 71 1.68 9.28 -0.92
N PHE A 72 0.70 9.62 -1.78
CA PHE A 72 -0.11 8.63 -2.50
C PHE A 72 0.77 7.74 -3.39
N TRP A 73 1.72 8.33 -4.10
CA TRP A 73 2.64 7.60 -4.97
C TRP A 73 3.63 6.75 -4.20
N ILE A 74 4.13 7.24 -3.06
CA ILE A 74 5.01 6.46 -2.17
C ILE A 74 4.28 5.21 -1.65
N LEU A 75 3.06 5.37 -1.15
CA LEU A 75 2.25 4.26 -0.65
C LEU A 75 1.88 3.28 -1.77
N SER A 76 1.58 3.78 -2.97
CA SER A 76 1.30 2.94 -4.14
C SER A 76 2.53 2.16 -4.58
N ALA A 77 3.73 2.76 -4.54
CA ALA A 77 4.97 2.07 -4.82
C ALA A 77 5.25 0.95 -3.81
N MET A 78 4.94 1.17 -2.52
CA MET A 78 5.06 0.13 -1.49
C MET A 78 4.14 -1.07 -1.75
N ILE A 79 2.90 -0.82 -2.20
CA ILE A 79 1.95 -1.87 -2.61
C ILE A 79 2.53 -2.68 -3.78
N ILE A 80 2.99 -1.99 -4.83
CA ILE A 80 3.54 -2.63 -6.04
C ILE A 80 4.76 -3.48 -5.68
N VAL A 81 5.71 -2.93 -4.91
CA VAL A 81 6.91 -3.66 -4.48
C VAL A 81 6.53 -4.88 -3.64
N GLY A 82 5.60 -4.73 -2.70
CA GLY A 82 5.15 -5.84 -1.86
C GLY A 82 4.48 -6.97 -2.65
N LEU A 83 3.65 -6.63 -3.64
CA LEU A 83 2.99 -7.60 -4.53
C LEU A 83 3.98 -8.34 -5.43
N PHE A 84 4.78 -7.61 -6.21
CA PHE A 84 5.61 -8.23 -7.26
C PHE A 84 6.85 -8.93 -6.73
N VAL A 85 7.39 -8.49 -5.59
CA VAL A 85 8.57 -9.12 -4.99
C VAL A 85 8.15 -10.27 -4.07
N GLY A 86 7.05 -10.11 -3.33
CA GLY A 86 6.52 -11.17 -2.46
C GLY A 86 6.04 -12.41 -3.23
N GLN A 87 5.55 -12.26 -4.46
CA GLN A 87 5.10 -13.38 -5.30
C GLN A 87 6.22 -14.10 -6.06
N LYS A 88 7.41 -13.52 -6.18
CA LYS A 88 8.56 -14.16 -6.86
C LYS A 88 9.30 -15.19 -5.99
N GLU A 89 8.97 -15.29 -4.71
CA GLU A 89 9.60 -16.20 -3.76
C GLU A 89 8.82 -17.53 -3.58
N GLU A 90 7.70 -17.74 -4.28
CA GLU A 90 6.99 -19.03 -4.41
C GLU A 90 7.46 -19.84 -5.62
#